data_AF-A0A9D7SIS1-F1
#
_entry.id   AF-A0A9D7SIS1-F1
#
_cell.length_a   1.000
_cell.length_b   1.000
_cell.length_c   1.000
_cell.angle_alpha   90.00
_cell.angle_beta   90.00
_cell.angle_gamma   90.00
#
_symmetry.space_group_name_H-M   'P 1'
#
loop_
_entity.id
_entity.type
_entity.pdbx_description
1 polymer ?
#
loop_
_entity_poly.entity_id
_entity_poly.type
_entity_poly.pdbx_seq_one_letter_code
_entity_poly.pdbx_strand_id
1 'polypeptide(L)'
;MTKRSLSQKIGAVGHRWLMSHIEDNPHWLARELGEDYGIDIEAELTEHGIRGDILKIQIKSTNNIERKPGFVRSIIDRKYVDYATSCRYPVVLVVVDAVAKEAWYLWLQDWILKHRSNEGAFDSIQESWVHWIPERQSVANGLQSEWKSIARWEGESQLVLSLMDALKSAAAIQNRSMVEALSNIIDEGAPAFGDAALNALIDEAIRLGNRMHGDPNGNAVADQLFALVRRVGGRISQSTVRNLVLRGESYSRVGLSALAILYDEFFDHIKTLKLPEMFLTLEPRVAFYCAFREAFPAEQSANVFVDPSGFTFAGLAYVQPEMFWDKYANRGPSALLDYLGIADASTSEITGDTSSKRFGTET
;
A
#
# COMPACT_ATOMS: atom_id res chain seq x y z
N MET A 1 -15.86 -26.90 34.49
CA MET A 1 -15.53 -27.15 33.07
C MET A 1 -16.39 -26.24 32.20
N THR A 2 -15.78 -25.30 31.48
CA THR A 2 -16.45 -24.44 30.51
C THR A 2 -16.93 -25.27 29.31
N LYS A 3 -18.23 -25.26 29.01
CA LYS A 3 -18.79 -25.94 27.83
C LYS A 3 -18.31 -25.24 26.57
N ARG A 4 -17.57 -25.94 25.70
CA ARG A 4 -17.19 -25.45 24.37
C ARG A 4 -18.44 -25.13 23.54
N SER A 5 -18.43 -23.99 22.85
CA SER A 5 -19.49 -23.58 21.92
C SER A 5 -19.54 -24.51 20.70
N LEU A 6 -20.65 -24.50 19.96
CA LEU A 6 -20.77 -25.27 18.72
C LEU A 6 -19.71 -24.86 17.68
N SER A 7 -19.46 -23.56 17.54
CA SER A 7 -18.43 -23.03 16.65
C SER A 7 -17.03 -23.54 17.01
N GLN A 8 -16.68 -23.56 18.31
CA GLN A 8 -15.40 -24.12 18.76
C GLN A 8 -15.26 -25.62 18.47
N LYS A 9 -16.36 -26.38 18.55
CA LYS A 9 -16.35 -27.81 18.20
C LYS A 9 -16.14 -28.01 16.70
N ILE A 10 -16.83 -27.25 15.85
CA ILE A 10 -16.67 -27.30 14.39
C ILE A 10 -15.24 -26.92 14.01
N GLY A 11 -14.71 -25.84 14.59
CA GLY A 11 -13.32 -25.42 14.46
C GLY A 11 -12.34 -26.57 14.75
N ALA A 12 -12.45 -27.18 15.92
CA ALA A 12 -11.57 -28.28 16.34
C ALA A 12 -11.72 -29.58 15.52
N VAL A 13 -12.88 -29.82 14.90
CA VAL A 13 -13.06 -30.95 13.98
C VAL A 13 -12.36 -30.67 12.65
N GLY A 14 -12.61 -29.51 12.05
CA GLY A 14 -11.96 -29.13 10.79
C GLY A 14 -10.44 -29.02 10.92
N HIS A 15 -9.95 -28.50 12.05
CA HIS A 15 -8.51 -28.44 12.37
C HIS A 15 -7.85 -29.82 12.35
N ARG A 16 -8.35 -30.76 13.16
CA ARG A 16 -7.79 -32.11 13.25
C ARG A 16 -7.86 -32.86 11.92
N TRP A 17 -8.96 -32.71 11.19
CA TRP A 17 -9.10 -33.35 9.89
C TRP A 17 -8.10 -32.78 8.88
N LEU A 18 -7.96 -31.45 8.79
CA LEU A 18 -7.02 -30.83 7.85
C LEU A 18 -5.57 -31.22 8.19
N MET A 19 -5.22 -31.22 9.48
CA MET A 19 -3.88 -31.61 9.91
C MET A 19 -3.55 -33.04 9.48
N SER A 20 -4.42 -34.00 9.79
CA SER A 20 -4.28 -35.39 9.35
C SER A 20 -4.17 -35.48 7.82
N HIS A 21 -4.96 -34.69 7.09
CA HIS A 21 -4.94 -34.70 5.63
C HIS A 21 -3.61 -34.18 5.04
N ILE A 22 -2.97 -33.20 5.70
CA ILE A 22 -1.64 -32.72 5.31
C ILE A 22 -0.58 -33.78 5.65
N GLU A 23 -0.65 -34.39 6.84
CA GLU A 23 0.30 -35.42 7.29
C GLU A 23 0.24 -36.72 6.47
N ASP A 24 -0.92 -37.05 5.90
CA ASP A 24 -1.08 -38.18 4.98
C ASP A 24 -0.29 -37.97 3.67
N ASN A 25 0.15 -36.74 3.38
CA ASN A 25 0.97 -36.45 2.21
C ASN A 25 2.45 -36.76 2.51
N PRO A 26 3.14 -37.60 1.69
CA PRO A 26 4.51 -38.04 1.97
C PRO A 26 5.56 -36.94 1.96
N HIS A 27 5.23 -35.74 1.47
CA HIS A 27 6.15 -34.62 1.31
C HIS A 27 5.88 -33.45 2.25
N TRP A 28 4.95 -33.59 3.20
CA TRP A 28 4.60 -32.52 4.11
C TRP A 28 4.69 -32.97 5.56
N LEU A 29 5.14 -32.05 6.41
CA LEU A 29 5.13 -32.19 7.86
C LEU A 29 4.28 -31.07 8.44
N ALA A 30 3.21 -31.41 9.16
CA ALA A 30 2.36 -30.42 9.84
C ALA A 30 2.73 -30.33 11.32
N ARG A 31 2.63 -29.12 11.89
CA ARG A 31 2.81 -28.85 13.31
C ARG A 31 1.68 -27.94 13.78
N GLU A 32 1.03 -28.30 14.90
CA GLU A 32 0.06 -27.40 15.54
C GLU A 32 0.78 -26.23 16.18
N LEU A 33 0.22 -25.04 16.02
CA LEU A 33 0.59 -23.89 16.83
C LEU A 33 -0.40 -23.75 17.99
N GLY A 34 0.11 -23.33 19.15
CA GLY A 34 -0.72 -23.09 20.33
C GLY A 34 -1.78 -22.02 20.09
N GLU A 35 -2.82 -22.01 20.92
CA GLU A 35 -3.84 -20.95 20.94
C GLU A 35 -3.12 -19.62 21.24
N ASP A 36 -3.03 -18.69 20.27
CA ASP A 36 -2.83 -17.23 20.42
C ASP A 36 -2.12 -16.55 19.21
N TYR A 37 -1.60 -17.29 18.23
CA TYR A 37 -0.76 -16.69 17.16
C TYR A 37 -1.52 -16.22 15.92
N GLY A 38 -2.84 -16.39 15.86
CA GLY A 38 -3.63 -16.04 14.66
C GLY A 38 -3.30 -16.88 13.41
N ILE A 39 -2.61 -18.01 13.62
CA ILE A 39 -2.28 -19.09 12.68
C ILE A 39 -2.45 -20.39 13.45
N ASP A 40 -3.00 -21.41 12.81
CA ASP A 40 -3.33 -22.67 13.46
C ASP A 40 -2.28 -23.77 13.20
N ILE A 41 -1.72 -23.82 11.98
CA ILE A 41 -0.78 -24.86 11.55
C ILE A 41 0.46 -24.26 10.90
N GLU A 42 1.61 -24.88 11.12
CA GLU A 42 2.79 -24.75 10.24
C GLU A 42 2.95 -26.02 9.42
N ALA A 43 3.00 -25.89 8.10
CA ALA A 43 3.30 -26.99 7.19
C ALA A 43 4.66 -26.77 6.56
N GLU A 44 5.58 -27.74 6.71
CA GLU A 44 6.90 -27.70 6.11
C GLU A 44 7.02 -28.76 5.01
N LEU A 45 7.54 -28.33 3.85
CA LEU A 45 7.82 -29.21 2.72
C LEU A 45 9.08 -30.04 3.00
N THR A 46 8.98 -31.37 2.87
CA THR A 46 10.05 -32.32 3.25
C THR A 46 10.60 -33.13 2.07
N GLU A 47 10.15 -32.88 0.84
CA GLU A 47 10.55 -33.59 -0.39
C GLU A 47 12.07 -33.69 -0.59
N HIS A 48 12.82 -32.70 -0.08
CA HIS A 48 14.29 -32.65 -0.15
C HIS A 48 14.96 -32.49 1.23
N GLY A 49 14.30 -33.02 2.26
CA GLY A 49 14.66 -32.84 3.66
C GLY A 49 14.06 -31.57 4.27
N ILE A 50 14.33 -31.36 5.56
CA ILE A 50 13.86 -30.20 6.33
C ILE A 50 14.79 -29.01 6.00
N ARG A 51 14.25 -27.96 5.38
CA ARG A 51 15.01 -26.80 4.87
C ARG A 51 14.46 -25.44 5.30
N GLY A 52 13.32 -25.40 6.01
CA GLY A 52 12.63 -24.14 6.30
C GLY A 52 11.66 -23.68 5.21
N ASP A 53 11.31 -24.56 4.26
CA ASP A 53 10.27 -24.33 3.24
C ASP A 53 8.89 -24.44 3.91
N ILE A 54 8.48 -23.39 4.63
CA ILE A 54 7.35 -23.38 5.57
C ILE A 54 6.19 -22.53 5.05
N LEU A 55 4.97 -23.06 5.20
CA LEU A 55 3.71 -22.34 5.09
C LEU A 55 3.08 -22.13 6.47
N LYS A 56 2.58 -20.92 6.73
CA LYS A 56 1.70 -20.63 7.87
C LYS A 56 0.25 -20.79 7.40
N ILE A 57 -0.53 -21.60 8.10
CA ILE A 57 -1.89 -21.94 7.69
C ILE A 57 -2.89 -21.49 8.77
N GLN A 58 -3.83 -20.64 8.37
CA GLN A 58 -5.01 -20.31 9.18
C GLN A 58 -6.21 -21.09 8.66
N ILE A 59 -7.00 -21.67 9.56
CA ILE A 59 -8.17 -22.49 9.23
C ILE A 59 -9.46 -21.75 9.58
N LYS A 60 -10.46 -21.89 8.70
CA LYS A 60 -11.84 -21.48 8.92
C LYS A 60 -12.75 -22.66 8.63
N SER A 61 -13.32 -23.25 9.67
CA SER A 61 -14.19 -24.44 9.53
C SER A 61 -15.67 -24.08 9.58
N THR A 62 -16.46 -24.68 8.70
CA THR A 62 -17.93 -24.64 8.69
C THR A 62 -18.49 -26.04 8.43
N ASN A 63 -19.74 -26.29 8.81
CA ASN A 63 -20.44 -27.54 8.46
C ASN A 63 -21.15 -27.48 7.12
N ASN A 64 -21.30 -26.28 6.57
CA ASN A 64 -21.93 -26.04 5.28
C ASN A 64 -21.30 -24.79 4.66
N ILE A 65 -20.52 -24.98 3.61
CA ILE A 65 -19.90 -23.89 2.89
C ILE A 65 -20.86 -23.31 1.84
N GLU A 66 -20.97 -21.99 1.78
CA GLU A 66 -21.73 -21.33 0.73
C GLU A 66 -21.00 -21.45 -0.61
N ARG A 67 -21.72 -21.85 -1.66
CA ARG A 67 -21.16 -22.09 -3.00
C ARG A 67 -21.89 -21.30 -4.08
N LYS A 68 -21.14 -20.96 -5.13
CA LYS A 68 -21.63 -20.52 -6.44
C LYS A 68 -21.02 -21.43 -7.51
N PRO A 69 -21.54 -21.49 -8.75
CA PRO A 69 -21.01 -22.39 -9.78
C PRO A 69 -19.48 -22.24 -9.94
N GLY A 70 -18.72 -23.27 -9.52
CA GLY A 70 -17.26 -23.30 -9.60
C GLY A 70 -16.49 -22.53 -8.51
N PHE A 71 -17.17 -21.98 -7.49
CA PHE A 71 -16.53 -21.20 -6.43
C PHE A 71 -17.10 -21.47 -5.04
N VAL A 72 -16.24 -21.39 -4.02
CA VAL A 72 -16.62 -21.42 -2.61
C VAL A 72 -16.43 -20.07 -1.95
N ARG A 73 -17.32 -19.72 -1.03
CA ARG A 73 -17.24 -18.45 -0.31
C ARG A 73 -16.24 -18.52 0.83
N SER A 74 -15.43 -17.47 0.94
CA SER A 74 -14.55 -17.20 2.08
C SER A 74 -14.79 -15.78 2.60
N ILE A 75 -14.71 -15.63 3.92
CA ILE A 75 -14.67 -14.33 4.59
C ILE A 75 -13.25 -14.14 5.13
N ILE A 76 -12.59 -13.09 4.68
CA ILE A 76 -11.25 -12.71 5.09
C ILE A 76 -11.39 -11.59 6.11
N ASP A 77 -11.13 -11.87 7.39
CA ASP A 77 -11.14 -10.85 8.44
C ASP A 77 -9.88 -9.97 8.36
N ARG A 78 -9.99 -8.68 8.69
CA ARG A 78 -8.88 -7.71 8.74
C ARG A 78 -7.66 -8.20 9.51
N LYS A 79 -7.86 -8.83 10.66
CA LYS A 79 -6.77 -9.38 11.46
C LYS A 79 -5.87 -10.36 10.68
N TYR A 80 -6.39 -11.11 9.70
CA TYR A 80 -5.59 -12.01 8.88
C TYR A 80 -4.82 -11.27 7.80
N VAL A 81 -5.40 -10.18 7.26
CA VAL A 81 -4.71 -9.28 6.35
C VAL A 81 -3.54 -8.61 7.05
N ASP A 82 -3.76 -8.08 8.25
CA ASP A 82 -2.73 -7.41 9.05
C ASP A 82 -1.60 -8.36 9.42
N TYR A 83 -1.95 -9.59 9.82
CA TYR A 83 -0.97 -10.64 10.10
C TYR A 83 -0.16 -11.01 8.85
N ALA A 84 -0.84 -11.32 7.73
CA ALA A 84 -0.18 -11.73 6.50
C ALA A 84 0.72 -10.64 5.90
N THR A 85 0.34 -9.37 6.08
CA THR A 85 1.17 -8.21 5.66
C THR A 85 2.45 -8.08 6.49
N SER A 86 2.42 -8.54 7.74
CA SER A 86 3.56 -8.45 8.66
C SER A 86 4.41 -9.73 8.69
N CYS A 87 3.88 -10.84 8.18
CA CYS A 87 4.52 -12.14 8.19
C CYS A 87 5.41 -12.34 6.95
N ARG A 88 6.66 -12.73 7.17
CA ARG A 88 7.63 -13.03 6.10
C ARG A 88 7.38 -14.39 5.44
N TYR A 89 6.88 -15.36 6.21
CA TYR A 89 6.53 -16.66 5.67
C TYR A 89 5.22 -16.58 4.90
N PRO A 90 5.05 -17.39 3.83
CA PRO A 90 3.78 -17.44 3.13
C PRO A 90 2.63 -17.84 4.06
N VAL A 91 1.54 -17.06 4.02
CA VAL A 91 0.34 -17.29 4.84
C VAL A 91 -0.81 -17.74 3.94
N VAL A 92 -1.34 -18.92 4.22
CA VAL A 92 -2.45 -19.52 3.49
C VAL A 92 -3.69 -19.59 4.40
N LEU A 93 -4.80 -19.01 3.94
CA LEU A 93 -6.10 -19.19 4.57
C LEU A 93 -6.78 -20.43 3.95
N VAL A 94 -7.18 -21.38 4.79
CA VAL A 94 -7.89 -22.59 4.38
C VAL A 94 -9.31 -22.56 4.91
N VAL A 95 -10.28 -22.75 4.01
CA VAL A 95 -11.69 -22.92 4.37
C VAL A 95 -12.02 -24.40 4.31
N VAL A 96 -12.55 -24.94 5.40
CA VAL A 96 -12.86 -26.37 5.57
C VAL A 96 -14.36 -26.56 5.70
N ASP A 97 -14.93 -27.43 4.87
CA ASP A 97 -16.24 -28.03 5.12
C ASP A 97 -16.05 -29.31 5.95
N ALA A 98 -16.36 -29.24 7.23
CA ALA A 98 -16.12 -30.31 8.19
C ALA A 98 -17.03 -31.53 7.98
N VAL A 99 -18.18 -31.37 7.31
CA VAL A 99 -19.11 -32.46 7.03
C VAL A 99 -18.75 -33.14 5.73
N ALA A 100 -18.54 -32.35 4.66
CA ALA A 100 -18.15 -32.89 3.35
C ALA A 100 -16.70 -33.42 3.34
N LYS A 101 -15.87 -32.98 4.31
CA LYS A 101 -14.42 -33.25 4.36
C LYS A 101 -13.72 -32.76 3.09
N GLU A 102 -14.01 -31.52 2.75
CA GLU A 102 -13.39 -30.81 1.64
C GLU A 102 -12.76 -29.51 2.13
N ALA A 103 -11.69 -29.07 1.47
CA ALA A 103 -11.03 -27.81 1.81
C ALA A 103 -10.46 -27.09 0.59
N TRP A 104 -10.52 -25.77 0.65
CA TRP A 104 -10.01 -24.83 -0.35
C TRP A 104 -9.11 -23.82 0.30
N TYR A 105 -8.21 -23.23 -0.48
CA TYR A 105 -7.22 -22.32 0.07
C TYR A 105 -7.11 -21.01 -0.70
N LEU A 106 -6.58 -20.00 -0.01
CA LEU A 106 -6.23 -18.71 -0.56
C LEU A 106 -4.85 -18.31 -0.01
N TRP A 107 -3.88 -18.05 -0.88
CA TRP A 107 -2.62 -17.44 -0.47
C TRP A 107 -2.88 -15.96 -0.16
N LEU A 108 -2.80 -15.58 1.12
CA LEU A 108 -3.22 -14.25 1.57
C LEU A 108 -2.31 -13.14 1.03
N GLN A 109 -0.98 -13.32 1.01
CA GLN A 109 -0.11 -12.24 0.52
C GLN A 109 -0.28 -11.98 -0.99
N ASP A 110 -0.44 -13.02 -1.80
CA ASP A 110 -0.74 -12.87 -3.23
C ASP A 110 -2.08 -12.16 -3.45
N TRP A 111 -3.11 -12.57 -2.70
CA TRP A 111 -4.40 -11.90 -2.72
C TRP A 111 -4.28 -10.43 -2.31
N ILE A 112 -3.51 -10.11 -1.26
CA ILE A 112 -3.27 -8.74 -0.78
C ILE A 112 -2.59 -7.90 -1.88
N LEU A 113 -1.52 -8.40 -2.49
CA LEU A 113 -0.81 -7.68 -3.56
C LEU A 113 -1.73 -7.34 -4.74
N LYS A 114 -2.53 -8.32 -5.18
CA LYS A 114 -3.51 -8.12 -6.25
C LYS A 114 -4.61 -7.16 -5.82
N HIS A 115 -5.05 -7.23 -4.57
CA HIS A 115 -6.11 -6.35 -4.05
C HIS A 115 -5.64 -4.90 -3.88
N ARG A 116 -4.37 -4.67 -3.52
CA ARG A 116 -3.76 -3.32 -3.40
C ARG A 116 -3.79 -2.51 -4.69
N SER A 117 -3.93 -3.15 -5.84
CA SER A 117 -4.03 -2.45 -7.12
C SER A 117 -5.42 -1.85 -7.37
N ASN A 118 -6.42 -2.14 -6.52
CA ASN A 118 -7.77 -1.61 -6.66
C ASN A 118 -7.94 -0.29 -5.89
N GLU A 119 -8.83 0.57 -6.36
CA GLU A 119 -9.17 1.81 -5.66
C GLU A 119 -9.83 1.52 -4.30
N GLY A 120 -9.42 2.26 -3.26
CA GLY A 120 -9.95 2.08 -1.91
C GLY A 120 -9.53 0.76 -1.24
N ALA A 121 -8.48 0.10 -1.74
CA ALA A 121 -7.95 -1.12 -1.13
C ALA A 121 -7.72 -0.91 0.38
N PHE A 122 -8.24 -1.84 1.18
CA PHE A 122 -8.08 -1.90 2.64
C PHE A 122 -8.54 -0.69 3.45
N ASP A 123 -9.58 0.05 3.00
CA ASP A 123 -10.25 1.12 3.76
C ASP A 123 -10.34 0.79 5.25
N SER A 124 -9.83 1.68 6.11
CA SER A 124 -9.63 1.45 7.55
C SER A 124 -10.90 1.05 8.30
N ILE A 125 -12.09 1.37 7.77
CA ILE A 125 -13.38 1.02 8.39
C ILE A 125 -13.83 -0.40 8.02
N GLN A 126 -13.29 -0.99 6.95
CA GLN A 126 -13.70 -2.30 6.49
C GLN A 126 -13.08 -3.43 7.33
N GLU A 127 -13.89 -4.18 8.06
CA GLU A 127 -13.41 -5.26 8.95
C GLU A 127 -13.23 -6.63 8.25
N SER A 128 -13.84 -6.82 7.07
CA SER A 128 -13.72 -8.08 6.33
C SER A 128 -14.01 -7.95 4.83
N TRP A 129 -13.53 -8.92 4.06
CA TRP A 129 -13.78 -9.05 2.62
C TRP A 129 -14.41 -10.40 2.30
N VAL A 130 -15.40 -10.41 1.41
CA VAL A 130 -15.91 -11.65 0.82
C VAL A 130 -15.08 -11.97 -0.42
N HIS A 131 -14.49 -13.16 -0.43
CA HIS A 131 -13.75 -13.67 -1.58
C HIS A 131 -14.34 -15.02 -2.04
N TRP A 132 -14.35 -15.24 -3.36
CA TRP A 132 -14.84 -16.47 -3.97
C TRP A 132 -13.64 -17.27 -4.47
N ILE A 133 -13.30 -18.34 -3.76
CA ILE A 133 -12.16 -19.20 -4.09
C ILE A 133 -12.62 -20.20 -5.16
N PRO A 134 -11.90 -20.36 -6.29
CA PRO A 134 -12.23 -21.36 -7.29
C PRO A 134 -12.23 -22.77 -6.70
N GLU A 135 -13.22 -23.61 -7.02
CA GLU A 135 -13.32 -24.98 -6.47
C GLU A 135 -12.09 -25.85 -6.83
N ARG A 136 -11.42 -25.55 -7.95
CA ARG A 136 -10.16 -26.18 -8.35
C ARG A 136 -8.99 -25.93 -7.40
N GLN A 137 -9.06 -24.85 -6.62
CA GLN A 137 -8.04 -24.43 -5.64
C GLN A 137 -8.27 -25.16 -4.30
N SER A 138 -8.29 -26.49 -4.37
CA SER A 138 -8.48 -27.37 -3.23
C SER A 138 -7.16 -27.68 -2.54
N VAL A 139 -7.17 -27.93 -1.24
CA VAL A 139 -5.96 -28.29 -0.47
C VAL A 139 -5.27 -29.53 -1.06
N ALA A 140 -6.05 -30.53 -1.48
CA ALA A 140 -5.51 -31.74 -2.09
C ALA A 140 -4.68 -31.45 -3.35
N ASN A 141 -5.15 -30.54 -4.21
CA ASN A 141 -4.40 -30.10 -5.39
C ASN A 141 -3.19 -29.24 -5.00
N GLY A 142 -3.38 -28.32 -4.03
CA GLY A 142 -2.34 -27.42 -3.54
C GLY A 142 -1.12 -28.17 -3.01
N LEU A 143 -1.33 -29.16 -2.13
CA LEU A 143 -0.27 -30.00 -1.55
C LEU A 143 0.60 -30.72 -2.58
N GLN A 144 0.03 -31.04 -3.75
CA GLN A 144 0.74 -31.72 -4.84
C GLN A 144 1.42 -30.75 -5.81
N SER A 145 1.09 -29.46 -5.77
CA SER A 145 1.51 -28.49 -6.76
C SER A 145 1.83 -27.12 -6.15
N GLU A 146 0.90 -26.17 -6.22
CA GLU A 146 1.14 -24.75 -5.92
C GLU A 146 1.72 -24.51 -4.53
N TRP A 147 1.32 -25.27 -3.51
CA TRP A 147 1.86 -25.09 -2.15
C TRP A 147 3.36 -25.38 -2.10
N LYS A 148 3.87 -26.30 -2.92
CA LYS A 148 5.31 -26.58 -2.98
C LYS A 148 6.06 -25.35 -3.49
N SER A 149 5.57 -24.73 -4.56
CA SER A 149 6.17 -23.50 -5.12
C SER A 149 6.05 -22.33 -4.15
N ILE A 150 4.89 -22.14 -3.50
CA ILE A 150 4.72 -21.11 -2.47
C ILE A 150 5.72 -21.34 -1.31
N ALA A 151 5.84 -22.58 -0.82
CA ALA A 151 6.73 -22.92 0.30
C ALA A 151 8.23 -22.76 -0.04
N ARG A 152 8.59 -22.92 -1.31
CA ARG A 152 9.94 -22.69 -1.86
C ARG A 152 10.20 -21.25 -2.29
N TRP A 153 9.23 -20.36 -2.06
CA TRP A 153 9.34 -18.95 -2.37
C TRP A 153 9.46 -18.69 -3.89
N GLU A 154 8.81 -19.53 -4.70
CA GLU A 154 8.81 -19.42 -6.15
C GLU A 154 7.62 -18.58 -6.63
N GLY A 155 7.84 -17.82 -7.71
CA GLY A 155 6.79 -17.06 -8.40
C GLY A 155 6.90 -15.55 -8.25
N GLU A 156 6.14 -14.84 -9.09
CA GLU A 156 6.17 -13.39 -9.20
C GLU A 156 5.80 -12.68 -7.89
N SER A 157 4.68 -13.05 -7.26
CA SER A 157 4.24 -12.45 -6.00
C SER A 157 5.30 -12.56 -4.90
N GLN A 158 6.04 -13.67 -4.86
CA GLN A 158 7.11 -13.85 -3.88
C GLN A 158 8.36 -13.03 -4.22
N LEU A 159 8.69 -12.87 -5.50
CA LEU A 159 9.78 -11.98 -5.92
C LEU A 159 9.50 -10.55 -5.45
N VAL A 160 8.25 -10.07 -5.62
CA VAL A 160 7.83 -8.74 -5.15
C VAL A 160 7.99 -8.60 -3.64
N LEU A 161 7.46 -9.54 -2.87
CA LEU A 161 7.56 -9.52 -1.40
C LEU A 161 9.02 -9.50 -0.96
N SER A 162 9.88 -10.29 -1.62
CA SER A 162 11.31 -10.36 -1.34
C SER A 162 12.04 -9.05 -1.66
N LEU A 163 11.72 -8.42 -2.80
CA LEU A 163 12.27 -7.12 -3.17
C LEU A 163 11.82 -6.01 -2.22
N MET A 164 10.56 -6.03 -1.79
CA MET A 164 10.03 -5.09 -0.79
C MET A 164 10.69 -5.27 0.58
N ASP A 165 10.91 -6.51 1.01
CA ASP A 165 11.63 -6.80 2.25
C ASP A 165 13.09 -6.33 2.17
N ALA A 166 13.76 -6.57 1.03
CA ALA A 166 15.12 -6.08 0.79
C ALA A 166 15.16 -4.55 0.80
N LEU A 167 14.19 -3.87 0.17
CA LEU A 167 14.06 -2.42 0.14
C LEU A 167 13.91 -1.86 1.55
N LYS A 168 13.04 -2.47 2.36
CA LYS A 168 12.83 -2.12 3.77
C LYS A 168 14.10 -2.33 4.59
N SER A 169 14.81 -3.43 4.39
CA SER A 169 16.08 -3.70 5.07
C SER A 169 17.16 -2.68 4.69
N ALA A 170 17.27 -2.33 3.40
CA ALA A 170 18.21 -1.32 2.92
C ALA A 170 17.93 0.06 3.52
N ALA A 171 16.65 0.45 3.58
CA ALA A 171 16.24 1.71 4.19
C ALA A 171 16.51 1.75 5.70
N ALA A 172 16.27 0.64 6.42
CA ALA A 172 16.52 0.54 7.85
C ALA A 172 18.00 0.73 8.22
N ILE A 173 18.93 0.38 7.34
CA ILE A 173 20.38 0.61 7.51
C ILE A 173 20.87 1.88 6.81
N GLN A 174 19.96 2.74 6.34
CA GLN A 174 20.25 3.99 5.63
C GLN A 174 21.13 3.83 4.37
N ASN A 175 21.06 2.67 3.71
CA ASN A 175 21.81 2.40 2.50
C ASN A 175 21.06 2.93 1.26
N ARG A 176 21.21 4.23 1.00
CA ARG A 176 20.48 4.94 -0.07
C ARG A 176 20.75 4.39 -1.46
N SER A 177 21.99 4.04 -1.79
CA SER A 177 22.32 3.49 -3.12
C SER A 177 21.63 2.14 -3.35
N MET A 178 21.49 1.32 -2.31
CA MET A 178 20.74 0.07 -2.40
C MET A 178 19.23 0.31 -2.52
N VAL A 179 18.68 1.28 -1.78
CA VAL A 179 17.26 1.68 -1.92
C VAL A 179 16.95 2.11 -3.37
N GLU A 180 17.82 2.91 -3.97
CA GLU A 180 17.71 3.33 -5.37
C GLU A 180 17.80 2.14 -6.33
N ALA A 181 18.81 1.28 -6.17
CA ALA A 181 18.99 0.10 -7.03
C ALA A 181 17.79 -0.85 -6.96
N LEU A 182 17.28 -1.13 -5.76
CA LEU A 182 16.11 -2.00 -5.57
C LEU A 182 14.84 -1.37 -6.14
N SER A 183 14.66 -0.05 -6.00
CA SER A 183 13.51 0.66 -6.59
C SER A 183 13.52 0.57 -8.12
N ASN A 184 14.70 0.62 -8.75
CA ASN A 184 14.83 0.43 -10.20
C ASN A 184 14.42 -0.99 -10.60
N ILE A 185 14.92 -2.00 -9.87
CA ILE A 185 14.59 -3.41 -10.15
C ILE A 185 13.08 -3.66 -9.99
N ILE A 186 12.44 -3.08 -8.99
CA ILE A 186 10.99 -3.20 -8.78
C ILE A 186 10.22 -2.62 -9.97
N ASP A 187 10.66 -1.48 -10.51
CA ASP A 187 10.00 -0.85 -11.65
C ASP A 187 10.21 -1.60 -12.97
N GLU A 188 11.44 -2.05 -13.24
CA GLU A 188 11.80 -2.80 -14.45
C GLU A 188 11.25 -4.23 -14.47
N GLY A 189 11.18 -4.88 -13.30
CA GLY A 189 10.92 -6.31 -13.15
C GLY A 189 9.49 -6.74 -13.47
N ALA A 190 8.49 -5.93 -13.07
CA ALA A 190 7.17 -5.93 -13.70
C ALA A 190 6.39 -4.66 -13.31
N PRO A 191 5.83 -3.91 -14.28
CA PRO A 191 5.09 -2.68 -13.99
C PRO A 191 3.97 -2.81 -12.97
N ALA A 192 3.27 -3.95 -12.96
CA ALA A 192 2.21 -4.24 -11.98
C ALA A 192 2.71 -4.30 -10.53
N PHE A 193 4.02 -4.52 -10.32
CA PHE A 193 4.64 -4.63 -9.01
C PHE A 193 5.05 -3.29 -8.43
N GLY A 194 5.47 -2.35 -9.26
CA GLY A 194 5.79 -1.01 -8.77
C GLY A 194 4.58 -0.33 -8.15
N ASP A 195 3.38 -0.53 -8.73
CA ASP A 195 2.14 0.06 -8.21
C ASP A 195 1.74 -0.62 -6.89
N ALA A 196 1.81 -1.95 -6.83
CA ALA A 196 1.53 -2.71 -5.60
C ALA A 196 2.52 -2.38 -4.47
N ALA A 197 3.81 -2.22 -4.79
CA ALA A 197 4.85 -1.84 -3.84
C ALA A 197 4.65 -0.41 -3.33
N LEU A 198 4.33 0.54 -4.22
CA LEU A 198 4.01 1.91 -3.84
C LEU A 198 2.78 1.96 -2.92
N ASN A 199 1.69 1.28 -3.30
CA ASN A 199 0.48 1.25 -2.48
C ASN A 199 0.74 0.61 -1.12
N ALA A 200 1.59 -0.42 -1.04
CA ALA A 200 1.99 -1.00 0.25
C ALA A 200 2.77 -0.03 1.15
N LEU A 201 3.64 0.81 0.58
CA LEU A 201 4.31 1.87 1.34
C LEU A 201 3.35 2.99 1.75
N ILE A 202 2.33 3.29 0.93
CA ILE A 202 1.27 4.23 1.29
C ILE A 202 0.46 3.69 2.48
N ASP A 203 0.07 2.42 2.45
CA ASP A 203 -0.61 1.74 3.57
C ASP A 203 0.21 1.84 4.86
N GLU A 204 1.52 1.58 4.77
CA GLU A 204 2.43 1.68 5.90
C GLU A 204 2.52 3.12 6.42
N ALA A 205 2.58 4.11 5.52
CA ALA A 205 2.60 5.51 5.90
C ALA A 205 1.29 5.97 6.56
N ILE A 206 0.15 5.43 6.13
CA ILE A 206 -1.15 5.65 6.79
C ILE A 206 -1.12 5.04 8.20
N ARG A 207 -0.62 3.81 8.35
CA ARG A 207 -0.51 3.11 9.64
C ARG A 207 0.43 3.81 10.63
N LEU A 208 1.54 4.38 10.15
CA LEU A 208 2.46 5.14 10.98
C LEU A 208 1.86 6.48 11.42
N GLY A 209 0.99 7.08 10.62
CA GLY A 209 0.30 8.34 10.92
C GLY A 209 1.30 9.45 11.25
N ASN A 210 1.14 10.08 12.42
CA ASN A 210 2.04 11.17 12.86
C ASN A 210 3.49 10.72 13.06
N ARG A 211 3.75 9.42 13.22
CA ARG A 211 5.12 8.89 13.30
C ARG A 211 5.85 8.90 11.96
N MET A 212 5.20 9.29 10.86
CA MET A 212 5.89 9.50 9.59
C MET A 212 6.95 10.62 9.65
N HIS A 213 6.85 11.53 10.61
CA HIS A 213 7.79 12.64 10.75
C HIS A 213 8.56 12.53 12.07
N GLY A 214 9.89 12.62 11.99
CA GLY A 214 10.76 12.66 13.17
C GLY A 214 11.01 11.30 13.84
N ASP A 215 10.39 10.22 13.36
CA ASP A 215 10.68 8.84 13.77
C ASP A 215 11.66 8.18 12.78
N PRO A 216 12.66 7.41 13.23
CA PRO A 216 13.57 6.70 12.32
C PRO A 216 12.87 5.76 11.34
N ASN A 217 11.80 5.07 11.76
CA ASN A 217 11.04 4.20 10.87
C ASN A 217 10.23 5.03 9.89
N GLY A 218 9.59 6.12 10.35
CA GLY A 218 8.88 7.06 9.49
C GLY A 218 9.76 7.64 8.39
N ASN A 219 10.97 8.06 8.73
CA ASN A 219 11.95 8.56 7.76
C ASN A 219 12.37 7.47 6.77
N ALA A 220 12.60 6.24 7.23
CA ALA A 220 12.93 5.12 6.33
C ALA A 220 11.78 4.80 5.36
N VAL A 221 10.52 4.88 5.79
CA VAL A 221 9.37 4.71 4.89
C VAL A 221 9.25 5.88 3.91
N ALA A 222 9.48 7.11 4.36
CA ALA A 222 9.47 8.28 3.48
C ALA A 222 10.54 8.19 2.37
N ASP A 223 11.77 7.77 2.72
CA ASP A 223 12.85 7.57 1.76
C ASP A 223 12.48 6.54 0.68
N GLN A 224 11.88 5.41 1.08
CA GLN A 224 11.40 4.38 0.15
C GLN A 224 10.26 4.89 -0.73
N LEU A 225 9.31 5.64 -0.15
CA LEU A 225 8.20 6.26 -0.88
C LEU A 225 8.73 7.19 -1.97
N PHE A 226 9.66 8.08 -1.62
CA PHE A 226 10.24 9.00 -2.59
C PHE A 226 11.01 8.27 -3.68
N ALA A 227 11.77 7.23 -3.34
CA ALA A 227 12.50 6.42 -4.31
C ALA A 227 11.54 5.75 -5.32
N LEU A 228 10.46 5.12 -4.86
CA LEU A 228 9.49 4.49 -5.76
C LEU A 228 8.70 5.52 -6.57
N VAL A 229 8.28 6.64 -5.97
CA VAL A 229 7.55 7.72 -6.67
C VAL A 229 8.35 8.26 -7.86
N ARG A 230 9.67 8.39 -7.74
CA ARG A 230 10.58 8.78 -8.84
C ARG A 230 10.69 7.78 -9.97
N ARG A 231 10.24 6.54 -9.76
CA ARG A 231 10.29 5.48 -10.78
C ARG A 231 8.93 5.27 -11.42
N VAL A 232 7.92 5.06 -10.58
CA VAL A 232 6.59 4.66 -11.04
C VAL A 232 5.65 5.85 -11.26
N GLY A 233 6.08 7.07 -10.94
CA GLY A 233 5.25 8.28 -10.96
C GLY A 233 4.57 8.56 -12.30
N GLY A 234 5.18 8.15 -13.42
CA GLY A 234 4.61 8.32 -14.76
C GLY A 234 3.43 7.42 -15.10
N ARG A 235 3.03 6.48 -14.22
CA ARG A 235 1.88 5.58 -14.43
C ARG A 235 0.87 5.56 -13.29
N ILE A 236 1.09 6.34 -12.23
CA ILE A 236 0.18 6.34 -11.08
C ILE A 236 -1.19 6.91 -11.45
N SER A 237 -2.23 6.40 -10.79
CA SER A 237 -3.59 6.90 -10.94
C SER A 237 -3.87 8.12 -10.05
N GLN A 238 -4.96 8.82 -10.37
CA GLN A 238 -5.52 9.87 -9.53
C GLN A 238 -5.82 9.36 -8.09
N SER A 239 -6.33 8.13 -7.96
CA SER A 239 -6.63 7.50 -6.67
C SER A 239 -5.37 7.19 -5.85
N THR A 240 -4.27 6.77 -6.47
CA THR A 240 -2.98 6.60 -5.79
C THR A 240 -2.46 7.94 -5.26
N VAL A 241 -2.55 9.03 -6.04
CA VAL A 241 -2.16 10.37 -5.58
C VAL A 241 -3.02 10.81 -4.40
N ARG A 242 -4.34 10.59 -4.47
CA ARG A 242 -5.26 10.88 -3.36
C ARG A 242 -4.82 10.17 -2.08
N ASN A 243 -4.55 8.86 -2.15
CA ASN A 243 -4.14 8.06 -0.99
C ASN A 243 -2.74 8.45 -0.49
N LEU A 244 -1.85 8.88 -1.38
CA LEU A 244 -0.52 9.38 -1.03
C LEU A 244 -0.62 10.67 -0.21
N VAL A 245 -1.51 11.58 -0.59
CA VAL A 245 -1.60 12.94 -0.05
C VAL A 245 -2.56 13.06 1.14
N LEU A 246 -3.76 12.48 1.10
CA LEU A 246 -4.77 12.69 2.15
C LEU A 246 -4.54 11.82 3.39
N ARG A 247 -4.80 12.38 4.58
CA ARG A 247 -4.72 11.68 5.88
C ARG A 247 -5.87 12.15 6.77
N GLY A 248 -6.89 11.29 6.91
CA GLY A 248 -8.11 11.65 7.61
C GLY A 248 -8.73 12.92 7.01
N GLU A 249 -9.01 13.92 7.85
CA GLU A 249 -9.61 15.21 7.48
C GLU A 249 -8.58 16.25 6.97
N SER A 250 -7.34 15.86 6.68
CA SER A 250 -6.27 16.78 6.25
C SER A 250 -5.31 16.08 5.28
N TYR A 251 -4.12 16.64 5.07
CA TYR A 251 -3.07 16.09 4.20
C TYR A 251 -1.81 15.66 4.97
N SER A 252 -1.04 14.76 4.36
CA SER A 252 0.29 14.31 4.77
C SER A 252 1.35 15.27 4.24
N ARG A 253 2.27 15.73 5.10
CA ARG A 253 3.47 16.46 4.65
C ARG A 253 4.37 15.61 3.77
N VAL A 254 4.58 14.34 4.13
CA VAL A 254 5.34 13.38 3.30
C VAL A 254 4.64 13.15 1.98
N GLY A 255 3.31 13.02 2.00
CA GLY A 255 2.49 12.88 0.80
C GLY A 255 2.60 14.09 -0.12
N LEU A 256 2.62 15.31 0.45
CA LEU A 256 2.79 16.54 -0.31
C LEU A 256 4.21 16.67 -0.89
N SER A 257 5.26 16.28 -0.17
CA SER A 257 6.61 16.18 -0.73
C SER A 257 6.68 15.18 -1.87
N ALA A 258 5.99 14.05 -1.75
CA ALA A 258 5.90 13.07 -2.82
C ALA A 258 5.13 13.61 -4.04
N LEU A 259 4.03 14.34 -3.82
CA LEU A 259 3.32 15.07 -4.88
C LEU A 259 4.21 16.12 -5.56
N ALA A 260 5.08 16.78 -4.80
CA ALA A 260 6.01 17.75 -5.35
C ALA A 260 7.02 17.10 -6.31
N ILE A 261 7.56 15.93 -5.94
CA ILE A 261 8.41 15.09 -6.80
C ILE A 261 7.65 14.69 -8.07
N LEU A 262 6.37 14.30 -7.94
CA LEU A 262 5.55 13.92 -9.09
C LEU A 262 5.40 15.07 -10.11
N TYR A 263 5.15 16.30 -9.64
CA TYR A 263 5.13 17.47 -10.53
C TYR A 263 6.50 17.77 -11.13
N ASP A 264 7.60 17.61 -10.36
CA ASP A 264 8.96 17.89 -10.85
C ASP A 264 9.39 16.90 -11.94
N GLU A 265 9.07 15.61 -11.79
CA GLU A 265 9.62 14.54 -12.62
C GLU A 265 8.63 14.03 -13.69
N PHE A 266 7.32 14.19 -13.47
CA PHE A 266 6.26 13.62 -14.31
C PHE A 266 5.16 14.63 -14.64
N PHE A 267 5.51 15.91 -14.81
CA PHE A 267 4.55 17.01 -15.01
C PHE A 267 3.43 16.70 -16.01
N ASP A 268 3.79 16.24 -17.22
CA ASP A 268 2.81 15.99 -18.29
C ASP A 268 1.78 14.94 -17.88
N HIS A 269 2.22 13.83 -17.28
CA HIS A 269 1.33 12.78 -16.77
C HIS A 269 0.45 13.32 -15.65
N ILE A 270 1.04 13.96 -14.64
CA ILE A 270 0.33 14.43 -13.46
C ILE A 270 -0.75 15.45 -13.80
N LYS A 271 -0.47 16.36 -14.73
CA LYS A 271 -1.46 17.31 -15.25
C LYS A 271 -2.66 16.62 -15.88
N THR A 272 -2.48 15.47 -16.53
CA THR A 272 -3.61 14.72 -17.12
C THR A 272 -4.58 14.18 -16.07
N LEU A 273 -4.13 14.02 -14.82
CA LEU A 273 -4.93 13.50 -13.72
C LEU A 273 -5.91 14.53 -13.13
N LYS A 274 -5.88 15.81 -13.56
CA LYS A 274 -6.82 16.86 -13.11
C LYS A 274 -6.93 16.94 -11.58
N LEU A 275 -5.77 16.97 -10.94
CA LEU A 275 -5.66 16.99 -9.48
C LEU A 275 -6.24 18.25 -8.84
N PRO A 276 -6.13 19.47 -9.43
CA PRO A 276 -6.76 20.67 -8.88
C PRO A 276 -8.26 20.48 -8.67
N GLU A 277 -8.98 19.95 -9.68
CA GLU A 277 -10.42 19.74 -9.62
C GLU A 277 -10.81 18.64 -8.63
N MET A 278 -10.02 17.55 -8.57
CA MET A 278 -10.25 16.48 -7.61
C MET A 278 -10.13 17.00 -6.16
N PHE A 279 -9.04 17.70 -5.85
CA PHE A 279 -8.80 18.15 -4.48
C PHE A 279 -9.65 19.36 -4.09
N LEU A 280 -10.27 20.07 -5.04
CA LEU A 280 -11.11 21.22 -4.75
C LEU A 280 -12.23 20.90 -3.74
N THR A 281 -12.80 19.68 -3.82
CA THR A 281 -13.87 19.24 -2.93
C THR A 281 -13.38 18.47 -1.70
N LEU A 282 -12.13 18.00 -1.71
CA LEU A 282 -11.57 17.14 -0.66
C LEU A 282 -10.68 17.91 0.31
N GLU A 283 -9.79 18.74 -0.20
CA GLU A 283 -8.83 19.54 0.57
C GLU A 283 -8.37 20.75 -0.30
N PRO A 284 -9.04 21.91 -0.18
CA PRO A 284 -8.79 23.08 -1.02
C PRO A 284 -7.34 23.59 -0.97
N ARG A 285 -6.61 23.38 0.13
CA ARG A 285 -5.20 23.78 0.24
C ARG A 285 -4.30 22.96 -0.68
N VAL A 286 -4.58 21.67 -0.82
CA VAL A 286 -3.88 20.78 -1.77
C VAL A 286 -4.29 21.13 -3.20
N ALA A 287 -5.56 21.46 -3.43
CA ALA A 287 -6.05 21.92 -4.73
C ALA A 287 -5.30 23.19 -5.21
N PHE A 288 -5.13 24.16 -4.31
CA PHE A 288 -4.32 25.36 -4.55
C PHE A 288 -2.89 25.00 -4.94
N TYR A 289 -2.24 24.09 -4.20
CA TYR A 289 -0.89 23.65 -4.50
C TYR A 289 -0.79 23.02 -5.90
N CYS A 290 -1.70 22.11 -6.24
CA CYS A 290 -1.74 21.51 -7.58
C CYS A 290 -1.90 22.56 -8.68
N ALA A 291 -2.87 23.46 -8.54
CA ALA A 291 -3.11 24.51 -9.53
C ALA A 291 -1.91 25.45 -9.68
N PHE A 292 -1.24 25.77 -8.57
CA PHE A 292 -0.03 26.56 -8.57
C PHE A 292 1.10 25.86 -9.36
N ARG A 293 1.36 24.58 -9.08
CA ARG A 293 2.38 23.81 -9.82
C ARG A 293 2.06 23.72 -11.31
N GLU A 294 0.79 23.59 -11.68
CA GLU A 294 0.36 23.54 -13.08
C GLU A 294 0.46 24.89 -13.81
N ALA A 295 0.26 26.00 -13.09
CA ALA A 295 0.40 27.36 -13.64
C ALA A 295 1.87 27.77 -13.82
N PHE A 296 2.77 27.24 -12.98
CA PHE A 296 4.20 27.57 -12.98
C PHE A 296 5.07 26.31 -13.14
N PRO A 297 5.01 25.62 -14.30
CA PRO A 297 5.71 24.34 -14.50
C PRO A 297 7.25 24.43 -14.45
N ALA A 298 7.80 25.62 -14.71
CA ALA A 298 9.25 25.86 -14.63
C ALA A 298 9.75 25.92 -13.18
N GLU A 299 8.86 26.12 -12.21
CA GLU A 299 9.20 26.24 -10.80
C GLU A 299 9.24 24.85 -10.15
N GLN A 300 10.46 24.32 -10.01
CA GLN A 300 10.71 23.05 -9.32
C GLN A 300 10.46 23.18 -7.82
N SER A 301 10.06 22.09 -7.17
CA SER A 301 9.78 22.11 -5.72
C SER A 301 11.01 22.38 -4.86
N ALA A 302 12.21 22.10 -5.37
CA ALA A 302 13.46 22.43 -4.70
C ALA A 302 13.85 23.91 -4.87
N ASN A 303 13.20 24.65 -5.78
CA ASN A 303 13.46 26.06 -5.93
C ASN A 303 12.86 26.79 -4.73
N VAL A 304 13.74 27.19 -3.80
CA VAL A 304 13.29 27.98 -2.66
C VAL A 304 12.77 29.33 -3.13
N PHE A 305 13.29 29.95 -4.19
CA PHE A 305 12.92 31.32 -4.60
C PHE A 305 11.53 31.47 -5.24
N VAL A 306 10.73 30.41 -5.24
CA VAL A 306 9.35 30.44 -5.75
C VAL A 306 8.51 31.39 -4.90
N ASP A 307 7.96 32.41 -5.54
CA ASP A 307 7.03 33.37 -4.93
C ASP A 307 5.60 33.07 -5.39
N PRO A 308 4.73 32.52 -4.53
CA PRO A 308 3.32 32.29 -4.86
C PRO A 308 2.45 33.54 -4.70
N SER A 309 3.03 34.68 -4.32
CA SER A 309 2.29 35.91 -4.08
C SER A 309 1.51 36.34 -5.33
N GLY A 310 0.23 36.68 -5.14
CA GLY A 310 -0.67 37.05 -6.23
C GLY A 310 -1.32 35.88 -6.97
N PHE A 311 -0.94 34.62 -6.69
CA PHE A 311 -1.68 33.46 -7.17
C PHE A 311 -2.87 33.17 -6.26
N THR A 312 -4.04 32.96 -6.87
CA THR A 312 -5.28 32.62 -6.15
C THR A 312 -5.94 31.41 -6.79
N PHE A 313 -6.41 30.47 -5.98
CA PHE A 313 -7.17 29.32 -6.44
C PHE A 313 -8.07 28.79 -5.31
N ALA A 314 -9.25 28.26 -5.64
CA ALA A 314 -10.20 27.73 -4.64
C ALA A 314 -10.60 28.75 -3.54
N GLY A 315 -10.58 30.05 -3.84
CA GLY A 315 -10.83 31.11 -2.85
C GLY A 315 -9.70 31.31 -1.85
N LEU A 316 -8.54 30.69 -2.07
CA LEU A 316 -7.33 30.82 -1.25
C LEU A 316 -6.30 31.69 -1.97
N ALA A 317 -5.56 32.47 -1.18
CA ALA A 317 -4.41 33.25 -1.61
C ALA A 317 -3.25 33.00 -0.66
N TYR A 318 -2.02 33.02 -1.17
CA TYR A 318 -0.84 32.92 -0.34
C TYR A 318 -0.56 34.24 0.39
N VAL A 319 -0.37 34.15 1.72
CA VAL A 319 -0.03 35.28 2.58
C VAL A 319 1.40 35.08 3.08
N GLN A 320 2.35 35.81 2.51
CA GLN A 320 3.76 35.62 2.81
C GLN A 320 4.04 35.84 4.31
N PRO A 321 4.56 34.82 5.03
CA PRO A 321 4.88 34.96 6.44
C PRO A 321 6.25 35.60 6.64
N GLU A 322 6.46 36.16 7.84
CA GLU A 322 7.82 36.48 8.29
C GLU A 322 8.69 35.20 8.33
N MET A 323 9.97 35.35 7.95
CA MET A 323 10.95 34.26 7.86
C MET A 323 10.47 33.08 7.01
N PHE A 324 9.85 33.35 5.86
CA PHE A 324 9.39 32.33 4.93
C PHE A 324 10.46 31.28 4.61
N TRP A 325 11.69 31.72 4.36
CA TRP A 325 12.80 30.84 4.00
C TRP A 325 13.10 29.77 5.05
N ASP A 326 13.13 30.15 6.32
CA ASP A 326 13.38 29.22 7.42
C ASP A 326 12.24 28.19 7.52
N LYS A 327 11.01 28.61 7.28
CA LYS A 327 9.83 27.73 7.31
C LYS A 327 9.83 26.77 6.12
N TYR A 328 10.14 27.26 4.92
CA TYR A 328 10.22 26.44 3.71
C TYR A 328 11.35 25.42 3.80
N ALA A 329 12.55 25.82 4.24
CA ALA A 329 13.68 24.91 4.40
C ALA A 329 13.38 23.74 5.34
N ASN A 330 12.61 23.99 6.41
CA ASN A 330 12.27 22.96 7.40
C ASN A 330 11.05 22.10 7.05
N ARG A 331 10.12 22.62 6.24
CA ARG A 331 8.81 21.97 6.00
C ARG A 331 8.56 21.62 4.52
N GLY A 332 9.45 22.06 3.63
CA GLY A 332 9.33 21.89 2.19
C GLY A 332 8.04 22.50 1.64
N PRO A 333 7.43 21.88 0.62
CA PRO A 333 6.20 22.35 -0.02
C PRO A 333 5.04 22.61 0.95
N SER A 334 5.01 21.92 2.11
CA SER A 334 3.92 22.11 3.07
C SER A 334 3.92 23.49 3.74
N ALA A 335 5.06 24.20 3.73
CA ALA A 335 5.12 25.58 4.18
C ALA A 335 4.19 26.49 3.36
N LEU A 336 4.00 26.24 2.06
CA LEU A 336 3.10 27.06 1.23
C LEU A 336 1.65 26.98 1.71
N LEU A 337 1.23 25.77 2.09
CA LEU A 337 -0.16 25.49 2.50
C LEU A 337 -0.47 26.02 3.91
N ASP A 338 0.54 26.08 4.79
CA ASP A 338 0.40 26.60 6.16
C ASP A 338 0.07 28.11 6.19
N TYR A 339 0.30 28.83 5.08
CA TYR A 339 0.15 30.29 4.99
C TYR A 339 -0.86 30.73 3.91
N LEU A 340 -1.87 29.90 3.66
CA LEU A 340 -3.00 30.27 2.81
C LEU A 340 -4.05 31.02 3.64
N GLY A 341 -4.48 32.17 3.13
CA GLY A 341 -5.61 32.96 3.63
C GLY A 341 -6.78 32.95 2.65
N ILE A 342 -7.93 33.46 3.09
CA ILE A 342 -9.07 33.69 2.20
C ILE A 342 -8.69 34.81 1.23
N ALA A 343 -8.85 34.59 -0.07
CA ALA A 343 -8.62 35.62 -1.07
C ALA A 343 -9.67 36.74 -0.90
N ASP A 344 -9.23 37.99 -0.85
CA ASP A 344 -10.15 39.12 -0.83
C ASP A 344 -10.93 39.17 -2.15
N ALA A 345 -12.25 39.39 -2.06
CA ALA A 345 -13.14 39.46 -3.23
C ALA A 345 -12.78 40.58 -4.24
N SER A 346 -11.83 41.44 -3.90
CA SER A 346 -11.29 42.50 -4.75
C SER A 346 -10.13 42.04 -5.67
N THR A 347 -9.64 40.80 -5.54
CA THR A 347 -8.51 40.27 -6.34
C THR A 347 -8.91 39.20 -7.37
N SER A 348 -10.20 38.86 -7.47
CA SER A 348 -10.70 37.76 -8.31
C SER A 348 -10.93 38.15 -9.78
N GLU A 349 -9.91 38.67 -10.48
CA GLU A 349 -9.90 38.74 -11.95
C GLU A 349 -8.47 38.62 -12.49
N ILE A 350 -7.82 37.46 -12.30
CA ILE A 350 -6.79 37.01 -13.23
C ILE A 350 -7.09 35.55 -13.57
N THR A 351 -8.00 35.36 -14.52
CA THR A 351 -8.03 34.13 -15.30
C THR A 351 -6.78 34.12 -16.17
N GLY A 352 -6.11 32.97 -16.26
CA GLY A 352 -4.83 32.84 -16.94
C GLY A 352 -4.90 33.30 -18.39
N ASP A 353 -4.35 34.49 -18.65
CA ASP A 353 -4.01 34.93 -19.99
C ASP A 353 -2.48 35.09 -20.05
N THR A 354 -1.86 34.17 -20.79
CA THR A 354 -0.44 34.17 -21.11
C THR A 354 -0.13 35.39 -21.98
N SER A 355 0.30 36.50 -21.37
CA SER A 355 0.94 37.58 -22.10
C SER A 355 2.18 38.10 -21.38
N SER A 356 3.26 38.15 -22.16
CA SER A 356 4.63 38.47 -21.79
C SER A 356 4.76 39.77 -20.99
N LYS A 357 5.46 39.73 -19.85
CA LYS A 357 6.16 40.91 -19.32
C LYS A 357 7.64 40.81 -19.67
N ARG A 358 8.04 41.64 -20.63
CA ARG A 358 9.43 41.94 -21.00
C ARG A 358 10.15 42.54 -19.78
N PHE A 359 11.32 42.01 -19.48
CA PHE A 359 12.30 42.67 -18.61
C PHE A 359 12.77 43.96 -19.28
N GLY A 360 12.59 45.08 -18.57
CA GLY A 360 13.24 46.34 -18.87
C GLY A 360 14.72 46.24 -18.56
N THR A 361 15.54 46.56 -19.55
CA THR A 361 16.96 46.88 -19.37
C THR A 361 17.04 48.30 -18.84
N GLU A 362 17.71 48.48 -17.71
CA GLU A 362 18.26 49.79 -17.33
C GLU A 362 19.78 49.74 -17.43
N THR A 363 20.28 50.84 -17.96
CA THR A 363 21.65 51.23 -18.35
C THR A 363 22.67 51.22 -17.24
#